data_AF-A0AAU4AMW2-F1
#
_entry.id   AF-A0AAU4AMW2-F1
#
_cell.length_a   1.000
_cell.length_b   1.000
_cell.length_c   1.000
_cell.angle_alpha   90.00
_cell.angle_beta   90.00
_cell.angle_gamma   90.00
#
_symmetry.space_group_name_H-M   'P 1'
#
loop_
_entity.id
_entity.type
_entity.pdbx_description
1 polymer ?
#
loop_
_entity_poly.entity_id
_entity_poly.type
_entity_poly.pdbx_seq_one_letter_code
_entity_poly.pdbx_strand_id
1 'polypeptide(L)'
;MTVMDLRVLAERIPLVADRALVEIVNSTETAAHLADYRAGEGFFRHLWSKVTGSDRKRNDQGAQALARAQRLTVDLVRDLGEHLSFTNLNVALVATRLDELARETEDSGRLARQGLEEVSELASVVASFMDITTRRLDAVEQRLDVHAALLDAHAAALLELERRQVHSELWQGSRDSVDAAVRGWRTHGAYRSLPWPCQALLLARQLAAGKPGEHESATGDRQWRERLADELLADAGYGELREELGWRERLPLAALLSHTLAALPGTEDRLMVAELLGAGLPPELRPPHTPLALVTARTLELAARRPEEQEGHIIHQARQDTFEECLRRPGAMTPQEFVRWAVDEQADAARAARGRIGRGLAPGGRGALPVAELPPQSQHPARLATPATEEGVR
;
A
#
# COMPACT_ATOMS: atom_id res chain seq x y z
N MET A 1 73.69 -74.36 -47.30
CA MET A 1 73.24 -72.98 -47.57
C MET A 1 73.07 -72.30 -46.24
N THR A 2 73.86 -71.26 -46.02
CA THR A 2 74.22 -70.68 -44.73
C THR A 2 73.09 -69.81 -44.15
N VAL A 3 72.76 -70.08 -42.88
CA VAL A 3 71.92 -69.24 -42.03
C VAL A 3 72.63 -67.89 -41.90
N MET A 4 72.01 -66.86 -42.44
CA MET A 4 72.50 -65.49 -42.40
C MET A 4 72.32 -64.97 -40.97
N ASP A 5 73.42 -64.66 -40.30
CA ASP A 5 73.45 -64.25 -38.89
C ASP A 5 72.78 -62.88 -38.71
N LEU A 6 71.61 -62.88 -38.06
CA LEU A 6 70.81 -61.68 -37.78
C LEU A 6 71.57 -60.63 -36.95
N ARG A 7 72.63 -61.02 -36.23
CA ARG A 7 73.51 -60.08 -35.51
C ARG A 7 74.39 -59.25 -36.46
N VAL A 8 74.80 -59.83 -37.59
CA VAL A 8 75.59 -59.13 -38.63
C VAL A 8 74.72 -58.16 -39.43
N LEU A 9 73.41 -58.41 -39.50
CA LEU A 9 72.46 -57.46 -40.09
C LEU A 9 72.16 -56.28 -39.15
N ALA A 10 72.16 -56.51 -37.83
CA ALA A 10 71.90 -55.48 -36.83
C ALA A 10 73.04 -54.45 -36.70
N GLU A 11 74.29 -54.81 -36.98
CA GLU A 11 75.43 -53.86 -36.96
C GLU A 11 75.48 -52.91 -38.18
N ARG A 12 74.67 -53.15 -39.22
CA ARG A 12 74.64 -52.35 -40.46
C ARG A 12 73.47 -51.37 -40.57
N ILE A 13 72.60 -51.30 -39.56
CA ILE A 13 71.49 -50.35 -39.52
C ILE A 13 71.92 -49.17 -38.65
N PRO A 14 71.94 -47.92 -39.16
CA PRO A 14 72.37 -46.77 -38.39
C PRO A 14 71.40 -46.54 -37.22
N LEU A 15 71.96 -46.42 -36.00
CA LEU A 15 71.30 -46.16 -34.70
C LEU A 15 70.34 -44.94 -34.67
N VAL A 16 70.29 -44.13 -35.72
CA VAL A 16 69.41 -42.97 -35.85
C VAL A 16 67.96 -43.39 -36.13
N ALA A 17 67.74 -44.52 -36.81
CA ALA A 17 66.40 -45.04 -37.13
C ALA A 17 65.62 -45.51 -35.88
N ASP A 18 66.32 -46.08 -34.89
CA ASP A 18 65.71 -46.53 -33.64
C ASP A 18 65.18 -45.38 -32.79
N ARG A 19 65.87 -44.23 -32.77
CA ARG A 19 65.40 -43.06 -31.99
C ARG A 19 64.12 -42.48 -32.57
N ALA A 20 64.02 -42.38 -33.89
CA ALA A 20 62.85 -41.82 -34.54
C ALA A 20 61.65 -42.80 -34.53
N LEU A 21 61.88 -44.10 -34.64
CA LEU A 21 60.84 -45.11 -34.41
C LEU A 21 60.36 -45.12 -32.97
N VAL A 22 61.27 -45.02 -31.99
CA VAL A 22 60.90 -44.88 -30.57
C VAL A 22 60.12 -43.59 -30.33
N GLU A 23 60.48 -42.47 -30.96
CA GLU A 23 59.77 -41.19 -30.80
C GLU A 23 58.41 -41.18 -31.50
N ILE A 24 58.26 -41.85 -32.63
CA ILE A 24 56.97 -42.09 -33.30
C ILE A 24 56.09 -42.98 -32.41
N VAL A 25 56.59 -44.12 -31.93
CA VAL A 25 55.86 -45.04 -31.04
C VAL A 25 55.45 -44.31 -29.77
N ASN A 26 56.36 -43.56 -29.12
CA ASN A 26 56.03 -42.76 -27.93
C ASN A 26 54.96 -41.71 -28.25
N SER A 27 55.04 -41.03 -29.40
CA SER A 27 54.06 -40.01 -29.78
C SER A 27 52.67 -40.60 -30.07
N THR A 28 52.60 -41.78 -30.69
CA THR A 28 51.36 -42.52 -30.93
C THR A 28 50.80 -43.13 -29.66
N GLU A 29 51.65 -43.60 -28.76
CA GLU A 29 51.27 -44.13 -27.44
C GLU A 29 50.79 -43.00 -26.52
N THR A 30 51.40 -41.81 -26.60
CA THR A 30 50.92 -40.61 -25.91
C THR A 30 49.56 -40.15 -26.47
N ALA A 31 49.35 -40.25 -27.78
CA ALA A 31 48.07 -39.95 -28.43
C ALA A 31 46.98 -40.98 -28.07
N ALA A 32 47.35 -42.27 -27.99
CA ALA A 32 46.48 -43.35 -27.55
C ALA A 32 46.12 -43.20 -26.06
N HIS A 33 47.09 -42.88 -25.19
CA HIS A 33 46.82 -42.58 -23.79
C HIS A 33 45.92 -41.36 -23.59
N LEU A 34 46.03 -40.33 -24.45
CA LEU A 34 45.11 -39.19 -24.44
C LEU A 34 43.70 -39.56 -24.95
N ALA A 35 43.58 -40.54 -25.84
CA ALA A 35 42.31 -41.08 -26.32
C ALA A 35 41.65 -42.00 -25.28
N ASP A 36 42.43 -42.87 -24.62
CA ASP A 36 41.97 -43.74 -23.53
C ASP A 36 41.58 -42.92 -22.29
N TYR A 37 42.29 -41.81 -22.01
CA TYR A 37 41.91 -40.88 -20.95
C TYR A 37 40.56 -40.19 -21.23
N ARG A 38 40.23 -39.94 -22.50
CA ARG A 38 38.89 -39.44 -22.90
C ARG A 38 37.81 -40.49 -22.75
N ALA A 39 38.11 -41.78 -22.97
CA ALA A 39 37.15 -42.87 -22.78
C ALA A 39 36.85 -43.13 -21.29
N GLY A 40 37.73 -42.73 -20.37
CA GLY A 40 37.60 -42.93 -18.92
C GLY A 40 37.07 -41.76 -18.09
N GLU A 41 36.79 -40.58 -18.67
CA GLU A 41 36.36 -39.40 -17.90
C GLU A 41 34.82 -39.30 -17.82
N GLY A 42 34.27 -39.53 -16.62
CA GLY A 42 32.83 -39.41 -16.36
C GLY A 42 32.25 -38.00 -16.54
N PHE A 43 30.97 -37.96 -16.93
CA PHE A 43 30.13 -36.80 -17.26
C PHE A 43 30.39 -35.50 -16.48
N PHE A 44 30.55 -35.58 -15.15
CA PHE A 44 30.73 -34.41 -14.28
C PHE A 44 32.07 -33.70 -14.45
N ARG A 45 33.11 -34.43 -14.85
CA ARG A 45 34.44 -33.87 -15.10
C ARG A 45 34.50 -33.14 -16.44
N HIS A 46 33.72 -33.59 -17.42
CA HIS A 46 33.56 -32.96 -18.74
C HIS A 46 32.80 -31.61 -18.68
N LEU A 47 31.87 -31.48 -17.74
CA LEU A 47 31.21 -30.20 -17.44
C LEU A 47 32.17 -29.20 -16.79
N TRP A 48 33.05 -29.67 -15.89
CA TRP A 48 34.03 -28.81 -15.21
C TRP A 48 35.20 -28.36 -16.11
N SER A 49 35.60 -29.19 -17.08
CA SER A 49 36.67 -28.87 -18.03
C SER A 49 36.28 -27.80 -19.06
N LYS A 50 35.00 -27.73 -19.44
CA LYS A 50 34.44 -26.68 -20.33
C LYS A 50 34.45 -25.29 -19.71
N VAL A 51 34.21 -25.19 -18.40
CA VAL A 51 34.20 -23.90 -17.68
C VAL A 51 35.62 -23.35 -17.46
N THR A 52 36.62 -24.24 -17.31
CA THR A 52 38.01 -23.84 -17.02
C THR A 52 38.85 -23.57 -18.28
N GLY A 53 38.31 -23.79 -19.49
CA GLY A 53 39.02 -23.56 -20.76
C GLY A 53 40.18 -24.53 -21.03
N SER A 54 40.39 -25.54 -20.17
CA SER A 54 41.50 -26.49 -20.30
C SER A 54 41.35 -27.42 -21.51
N ASP A 55 40.11 -27.68 -21.95
CA ASP A 55 39.83 -28.51 -23.13
C ASP A 55 40.30 -27.88 -24.43
N ARG A 56 40.29 -26.54 -24.54
CA ARG A 56 40.76 -25.86 -25.75
C ARG A 56 42.28 -25.98 -25.88
N LYS A 57 43.00 -25.79 -24.76
CA LYS A 57 44.46 -25.93 -24.69
C LYS A 57 44.91 -27.37 -24.93
N ARG A 58 44.13 -28.36 -24.46
CA ARG A 58 44.40 -29.79 -24.67
C ARG A 58 44.06 -30.27 -26.08
N ASN A 59 43.02 -29.73 -26.72
CA ASN A 59 42.75 -29.98 -28.14
C ASN A 59 43.85 -29.40 -29.03
N ASP A 60 44.36 -28.21 -28.73
CA ASP A 60 45.48 -27.61 -29.46
C ASP A 60 46.77 -28.44 -29.27
N GLN A 61 47.01 -28.98 -28.07
CA GLN A 61 48.14 -29.87 -27.79
C GLN A 61 48.01 -31.23 -28.49
N GLY A 62 46.82 -31.83 -28.50
CA GLY A 62 46.55 -33.07 -29.22
C GLY A 62 46.68 -32.92 -30.73
N ALA A 63 46.14 -31.83 -31.30
CA ALA A 63 46.30 -31.51 -32.71
C ALA A 63 47.76 -31.22 -33.07
N GLN A 64 48.52 -30.54 -32.20
CA GLN A 64 49.96 -30.31 -32.40
C GLN A 64 50.80 -31.59 -32.27
N ALA A 65 50.44 -32.50 -31.37
CA ALA A 65 51.12 -33.79 -31.22
C ALA A 65 50.86 -34.69 -32.44
N LEU A 66 49.61 -34.74 -32.91
CA LEU A 66 49.24 -35.46 -34.13
C LEU A 66 49.93 -34.86 -35.37
N ALA A 67 49.94 -33.53 -35.50
CA ALA A 67 50.63 -32.86 -36.61
C ALA A 67 52.15 -33.06 -36.54
N ARG A 68 52.75 -33.16 -35.33
CA ARG A 68 54.17 -33.51 -35.16
C ARG A 68 54.44 -34.96 -35.53
N ALA A 69 53.61 -35.90 -35.09
CA ALA A 69 53.71 -37.30 -35.46
C ALA A 69 53.57 -37.47 -36.98
N GLN A 70 52.61 -36.80 -37.62
CA GLN A 70 52.45 -36.81 -39.07
C GLN A 70 53.67 -36.22 -39.80
N ARG A 71 54.24 -35.11 -39.32
CA ARG A 71 55.47 -34.54 -39.91
C ARG A 71 56.68 -35.45 -39.71
N LEU A 72 56.86 -36.02 -38.53
CA LEU A 72 57.93 -36.99 -38.25
C LEU A 72 57.79 -38.25 -39.09
N THR A 73 56.58 -38.77 -39.28
CA THR A 73 56.32 -39.90 -40.17
C THR A 73 56.62 -39.54 -41.63
N VAL A 74 56.24 -38.33 -42.09
CA VAL A 74 56.56 -37.86 -43.45
C VAL A 74 58.06 -37.66 -43.64
N ASP A 75 58.76 -37.08 -42.66
CA ASP A 75 60.21 -36.90 -42.69
C ASP A 75 60.94 -38.24 -42.63
N LEU A 76 60.44 -39.20 -41.86
CA LEU A 76 61.00 -40.57 -41.79
C LEU A 76 60.76 -41.35 -43.09
N VAL A 77 59.59 -41.19 -43.73
CA VAL A 77 59.29 -41.73 -45.06
C VAL A 77 60.19 -41.08 -46.12
N ARG A 78 60.52 -39.80 -45.97
CA ARG A 78 61.41 -39.06 -46.87
C ARG A 78 62.87 -39.48 -46.69
N ASP A 79 63.36 -39.61 -45.46
CA ASP A 79 64.72 -40.08 -45.13
C ASP A 79 64.93 -41.54 -45.55
N LEU A 80 63.92 -42.40 -45.33
CA LEU A 80 63.91 -43.78 -45.84
C LEU A 80 63.90 -43.82 -47.39
N GLY A 81 63.22 -42.87 -48.02
CA GLY A 81 63.19 -42.71 -49.48
C GLY A 81 64.52 -42.21 -50.06
N GLU A 82 65.31 -41.45 -49.29
CA GLU A 82 66.62 -40.95 -49.72
C GLU A 82 67.77 -41.95 -49.49
N HIS A 83 67.64 -42.92 -48.56
CA HIS A 83 68.79 -43.72 -48.13
C HIS A 83 68.83 -45.23 -48.46
N LEU A 84 67.80 -45.94 -48.92
CA LEU A 84 67.99 -47.37 -49.27
C LEU A 84 67.02 -47.93 -50.32
N SER A 85 67.60 -48.78 -51.16
CA SER A 85 66.99 -49.62 -52.19
C SER A 85 65.70 -50.32 -51.76
N PHE A 86 64.67 -50.16 -52.58
CA PHE A 86 63.38 -50.84 -52.51
C PHE A 86 63.48 -52.34 -52.22
N THR A 87 62.92 -52.79 -51.09
CA THR A 87 62.39 -54.15 -50.96
C THR A 87 60.88 -54.07 -50.75
N ASN A 88 60.12 -54.73 -51.64
CA ASN A 88 58.65 -54.74 -51.70
C ASN A 88 57.96 -55.17 -50.39
N LEU A 89 58.68 -55.79 -49.46
CA LEU A 89 58.16 -56.27 -48.17
C LEU A 89 57.85 -55.12 -47.20
N ASN A 90 58.69 -54.08 -47.14
CA ASN A 90 58.48 -52.96 -46.22
C ASN A 90 57.33 -52.05 -46.67
N VAL A 91 57.15 -51.89 -47.98
CA VAL A 91 55.99 -51.19 -48.56
C VAL A 91 54.70 -51.94 -48.27
N ALA A 92 54.71 -53.28 -48.37
CA ALA A 92 53.56 -54.10 -48.03
C ALA A 92 53.18 -54.00 -46.54
N LEU A 93 54.16 -54.03 -45.62
CA LEU A 93 53.90 -53.96 -44.19
C LEU A 93 53.30 -52.60 -43.76
N VAL A 94 53.83 -51.50 -44.32
CA VAL A 94 53.31 -50.15 -44.08
C VAL A 94 51.92 -49.97 -44.70
N ALA A 95 51.68 -50.52 -45.90
CA ALA A 95 50.36 -50.49 -46.53
C ALA A 95 49.31 -51.25 -45.70
N THR A 96 49.63 -52.44 -45.17
CA THR A 96 48.72 -53.20 -44.31
C THR A 96 48.41 -52.47 -43.01
N ARG A 97 49.42 -51.84 -42.39
CA ARG A 97 49.22 -51.07 -41.15
C ARG A 97 48.43 -49.79 -41.37
N LEU A 98 48.60 -49.14 -42.52
CA LEU A 98 47.77 -47.99 -42.91
C LEU A 98 46.33 -48.41 -43.21
N ASP A 99 46.11 -49.59 -43.77
CA ASP A 99 44.77 -50.14 -44.04
C ASP A 99 44.05 -50.57 -42.75
N GLU A 100 44.78 -51.14 -41.77
CA GLU A 100 44.26 -51.40 -40.42
C GLU A 100 43.90 -50.11 -39.67
N LEU A 101 44.80 -49.11 -39.67
CA LEU A 101 44.53 -47.79 -39.08
C LEU A 101 43.35 -47.08 -39.78
N ALA A 102 43.24 -47.20 -41.10
CA ALA A 102 42.11 -46.65 -41.84
C ALA A 102 40.79 -47.30 -41.39
N ARG A 103 40.75 -48.63 -41.24
CA ARG A 103 39.56 -49.34 -40.71
C ARG A 103 39.23 -48.97 -39.26
N GLU A 104 40.22 -48.90 -38.37
CA GLU A 104 40.00 -48.53 -36.97
C GLU A 104 39.50 -47.08 -36.81
N THR A 105 40.01 -46.15 -37.63
CA THR A 105 39.50 -44.77 -37.66
C THR A 105 38.10 -44.67 -38.26
N GLU A 106 37.75 -45.53 -39.21
CA GLU A 106 36.39 -45.61 -39.77
C GLU A 106 35.38 -46.14 -38.76
N ASP A 107 35.73 -47.19 -38.01
CA ASP A 107 34.91 -47.76 -36.94
C ASP A 107 34.77 -46.80 -35.74
N SER A 108 35.86 -46.14 -35.33
CA SER A 108 35.80 -45.08 -34.31
C SER A 108 34.95 -43.89 -34.77
N GLY A 109 34.99 -43.56 -36.07
CA GLY A 109 34.13 -42.56 -36.70
C GLY A 109 32.66 -42.96 -36.71
N ARG A 110 32.33 -44.25 -36.91
CA ARG A 110 30.95 -44.76 -36.81
C ARG A 110 30.42 -44.72 -35.38
N LEU A 111 31.21 -45.15 -34.40
CA LEU A 111 30.83 -45.10 -32.97
C LEU A 111 30.64 -43.66 -32.49
N ALA A 112 31.50 -42.73 -32.93
CA ALA A 112 31.35 -41.30 -32.61
C ALA A 112 30.08 -40.69 -33.24
N ARG A 113 29.70 -41.10 -34.46
CA ARG A 113 28.43 -40.66 -35.09
C ARG A 113 27.23 -41.23 -34.36
N GLN A 114 27.25 -42.51 -33.97
CA GLN A 114 26.18 -43.11 -33.16
C GLN A 114 26.03 -42.42 -31.80
N GLY A 115 27.15 -42.14 -31.11
CA GLY A 115 27.11 -41.40 -29.85
C GLY A 115 26.59 -39.96 -30.01
N LEU A 116 26.88 -39.29 -31.13
CA LEU A 116 26.31 -37.98 -31.45
C LEU A 116 24.80 -38.05 -31.73
N GLU A 117 24.32 -39.11 -32.38
CA GLU A 117 22.89 -39.36 -32.61
C GLU A 117 22.16 -39.59 -31.28
N GLU A 118 22.68 -40.46 -30.40
CA GLU A 118 22.10 -40.71 -29.07
C GLU A 118 22.10 -39.44 -28.19
N VAL A 119 23.17 -38.64 -28.23
CA VAL A 119 23.23 -37.35 -27.53
C VAL A 119 22.24 -36.34 -28.12
N SER A 120 22.04 -36.35 -29.43
CA SER A 120 21.05 -35.50 -30.11
C SER A 120 19.61 -35.91 -29.74
N GLU A 121 19.32 -37.21 -29.66
CA GLU A 121 18.04 -37.72 -29.19
C GLU A 121 17.78 -37.34 -27.72
N LEU A 122 18.77 -37.50 -26.85
CA LEU A 122 18.68 -37.09 -25.45
C LEU A 122 18.46 -35.57 -25.33
N ALA A 123 19.19 -34.77 -26.11
CA ALA A 123 19.02 -33.32 -26.15
C ALA A 123 17.61 -32.92 -26.60
N SER A 124 17.03 -33.64 -27.57
CA SER A 124 15.64 -33.45 -28.02
C SER A 124 14.63 -33.78 -26.92
N VAL A 125 14.82 -34.87 -26.18
CA VAL A 125 13.96 -35.25 -25.05
C VAL A 125 14.04 -34.20 -23.92
N VAL A 126 15.25 -33.73 -23.60
CA VAL A 126 15.46 -32.68 -22.60
C VAL A 126 14.80 -31.37 -23.04
N ALA A 127 14.94 -30.97 -24.30
CA ALA A 127 14.28 -29.78 -24.84
C ALA A 127 12.75 -29.89 -24.74
N SER A 128 12.19 -31.04 -25.12
CA SER A 128 10.75 -31.31 -24.98
C SER A 128 10.27 -31.24 -23.54
N PHE A 129 11.05 -31.78 -22.59
CA PHE A 129 10.75 -31.68 -21.16
C PHE A 129 10.82 -30.23 -20.65
N MET A 130 11.82 -29.45 -21.09
CA MET A 130 11.94 -28.02 -20.77
C MET A 130 10.75 -27.22 -21.31
N ASP A 131 10.30 -27.50 -22.53
CA ASP A 131 9.11 -26.85 -23.11
C ASP A 131 7.84 -27.18 -22.32
N ILE A 132 7.64 -28.45 -21.95
CA ILE A 132 6.47 -28.87 -21.15
C ILE A 132 6.49 -28.23 -19.76
N THR A 133 7.65 -28.18 -19.11
CA THR A 133 7.79 -27.58 -17.78
C THR A 133 7.59 -26.07 -17.83
N THR A 134 8.13 -25.37 -18.83
CA THR A 134 7.91 -23.93 -19.03
C THR A 134 6.43 -23.62 -19.21
N ARG A 135 5.73 -24.32 -20.11
CA ARG A 135 4.28 -24.12 -20.30
C ARG A 135 3.46 -24.38 -19.03
N ARG A 136 3.87 -25.35 -18.21
CA ARG A 136 3.20 -25.63 -16.93
C ARG A 136 3.46 -24.53 -15.91
N LEU A 137 4.67 -23.97 -15.86
CA LEU A 137 4.99 -22.84 -15.00
C LEU A 137 4.20 -21.60 -15.42
N ASP A 138 4.17 -21.27 -16.71
CA ASP A 138 3.38 -20.16 -17.24
C ASP A 138 1.89 -20.30 -16.89
N ALA A 139 1.34 -21.51 -17.00
CA ALA A 139 -0.06 -21.78 -16.64
C ALA A 139 -0.31 -21.64 -15.12
N VAL A 140 0.69 -21.95 -14.28
CA VAL A 140 0.60 -21.75 -12.82
C VAL A 140 0.71 -20.27 -12.48
N GLU A 141 1.63 -19.54 -13.10
CA GLU A 141 1.79 -18.08 -12.93
C GLU A 141 0.49 -17.35 -13.32
N GLN A 142 -0.09 -17.67 -14.48
CA GLN A 142 -1.37 -17.11 -14.90
C GLN A 142 -2.50 -17.38 -13.89
N ARG A 143 -2.55 -18.59 -13.31
CA ARG A 143 -3.54 -18.91 -12.27
C ARG A 143 -3.29 -18.14 -10.97
N LEU A 144 -2.02 -17.93 -10.60
CA LEU A 144 -1.65 -17.12 -9.45
C LEU A 144 -2.03 -15.66 -9.64
N ASP A 145 -1.81 -15.09 -10.83
CA ASP A 145 -2.19 -13.72 -11.16
C ASP A 145 -3.71 -13.52 -11.07
N VAL A 146 -4.49 -14.49 -11.60
CA VAL A 146 -5.96 -14.47 -11.49
C VAL A 146 -6.40 -14.53 -10.03
N HIS A 147 -5.78 -15.39 -9.21
CA HIS A 147 -6.09 -15.48 -7.79
C HIS A 147 -5.68 -14.22 -7.02
N ALA A 148 -4.55 -13.61 -7.35
CA ALA A 148 -4.11 -12.35 -6.75
C ALA A 148 -5.12 -11.22 -7.03
N ALA A 149 -5.56 -11.09 -8.28
CA ALA A 149 -6.59 -10.12 -8.67
C ALA A 149 -7.93 -10.36 -7.95
N LEU A 150 -8.31 -11.63 -7.75
CA LEU A 150 -9.51 -11.99 -6.99
C LEU A 150 -9.39 -11.58 -5.50
N LEU A 151 -8.22 -11.82 -4.89
CA LEU A 151 -7.97 -11.44 -3.50
C LEU A 151 -8.02 -9.92 -3.30
N ASP A 152 -7.45 -9.15 -4.23
CA ASP A 152 -7.53 -7.68 -4.20
C ASP A 152 -8.97 -7.19 -4.31
N ALA A 153 -9.78 -7.80 -5.19
CA ALA A 153 -11.20 -7.49 -5.33
C ALA A 153 -11.99 -7.81 -4.04
N HIS A 154 -11.72 -8.96 -3.42
CA HIS A 154 -12.34 -9.33 -2.15
C HIS A 154 -11.92 -8.41 -1.01
N ALA A 155 -10.65 -8.01 -0.94
CA ALA A 155 -10.16 -7.07 0.07
C ALA A 155 -10.86 -5.71 -0.05
N ALA A 156 -11.01 -5.19 -1.27
CA ALA A 156 -11.76 -3.96 -1.53
C ALA A 156 -13.24 -4.08 -1.12
N ALA A 157 -13.88 -5.22 -1.43
CA ALA A 157 -15.27 -5.46 -1.05
C ALA A 157 -15.47 -5.56 0.48
N LEU A 158 -14.54 -6.19 1.20
CA LEU A 158 -14.58 -6.27 2.66
C LEU A 158 -14.45 -4.89 3.30
N LEU A 159 -13.52 -4.05 2.84
CA LEU A 159 -13.37 -2.68 3.34
C LEU A 159 -14.62 -1.83 3.11
N GLU A 160 -15.30 -2.01 1.97
CA GLU A 160 -16.56 -1.32 1.70
C GLU A 160 -17.70 -1.81 2.62
N LEU A 161 -17.77 -3.11 2.88
CA LEU A 161 -18.74 -3.68 3.83
C LEU A 161 -18.50 -3.18 5.26
N GLU A 162 -17.25 -3.14 5.71
CA GLU A 162 -16.88 -2.61 7.03
C GLU A 162 -17.29 -1.14 7.17
N ARG A 163 -17.05 -0.32 6.14
CA ARG A 163 -17.51 1.09 6.14
C ARG A 163 -19.03 1.21 6.26
N ARG A 164 -19.78 0.39 5.53
CA ARG A 164 -21.26 0.37 5.59
C ARG A 164 -21.76 -0.12 6.94
N GLN A 165 -21.09 -1.10 7.54
CA GLN A 165 -21.42 -1.61 8.86
C GLN A 165 -21.20 -0.52 9.92
N VAL A 166 -20.02 0.09 9.96
CA VAL A 166 -19.71 1.19 10.88
C VAL A 166 -20.71 2.34 10.71
N HIS A 167 -21.05 2.71 9.48
CA HIS A 167 -22.07 3.72 9.21
C HIS A 167 -23.44 3.34 9.79
N SER A 168 -23.89 2.11 9.55
CA SER A 168 -25.18 1.60 10.06
C SER A 168 -25.21 1.55 11.59
N GLU A 169 -24.12 1.11 12.23
CA GLU A 169 -23.99 1.04 13.69
C GLU A 169 -24.02 2.43 14.33
N LEU A 170 -23.30 3.40 13.75
CA LEU A 170 -23.33 4.79 14.20
C LEU A 170 -24.73 5.40 14.07
N TRP A 171 -25.41 5.13 12.94
CA TRP A 171 -26.76 5.62 12.70
C TRP A 171 -27.78 5.00 13.66
N GLN A 172 -27.73 3.69 13.87
CA GLN A 172 -28.62 2.99 14.80
C GLN A 172 -28.36 3.46 16.23
N GLY A 173 -27.09 3.55 16.64
CA GLY A 173 -26.72 4.05 17.95
C GLY A 173 -27.15 5.50 18.20
N SER A 174 -27.08 6.35 17.16
CA SER A 174 -27.61 7.72 17.20
C SER A 174 -29.12 7.72 17.42
N ARG A 175 -29.89 6.96 16.61
CA ARG A 175 -31.35 6.88 16.72
C ARG A 175 -31.81 6.36 18.08
N ASP A 176 -31.24 5.25 18.53
CA ASP A 176 -31.58 4.65 19.83
C ASP A 176 -31.28 5.62 20.98
N SER A 177 -30.18 6.38 20.89
CA SER A 177 -29.82 7.39 21.89
C SER A 177 -30.77 8.58 21.90
N VAL A 178 -31.21 9.07 20.73
CA VAL A 178 -32.24 10.13 20.64
C VAL A 178 -33.54 9.62 21.27
N ASP A 179 -33.99 8.43 20.87
CA ASP A 179 -35.23 7.83 21.37
C ASP A 179 -35.20 7.60 22.87
N ALA A 180 -34.08 7.12 23.41
CA ALA A 180 -33.90 6.92 24.83
C ALA A 180 -33.91 8.25 25.60
N ALA A 181 -33.20 9.28 25.11
CA ALA A 181 -33.16 10.58 25.78
C ALA A 181 -34.52 11.29 25.74
N VAL A 182 -35.20 11.31 24.58
CA VAL A 182 -36.52 11.94 24.43
C VAL A 182 -37.57 11.20 25.27
N ARG A 183 -37.57 9.86 25.29
CA ARG A 183 -38.45 9.09 26.18
C ARG A 183 -38.12 9.32 27.65
N GLY A 184 -36.83 9.37 28.01
CA GLY A 184 -36.38 9.69 29.37
C GLY A 184 -36.88 11.05 29.83
N TRP A 185 -36.72 12.06 28.97
CA TRP A 185 -37.22 13.41 29.18
C TRP A 185 -38.73 13.45 29.38
N ARG A 186 -39.51 12.84 28.47
CA ARG A 186 -40.98 12.82 28.53
C ARG A 186 -41.56 12.03 29.71
N THR A 187 -41.03 10.83 29.95
CA THR A 187 -41.63 9.88 30.90
C THR A 187 -41.08 10.04 32.30
N HIS A 188 -39.77 10.19 32.44
CA HIS A 188 -39.10 10.27 33.73
C HIS A 188 -38.86 11.71 34.18
N GLY A 189 -39.14 12.69 33.31
CA GLY A 189 -38.96 14.09 33.63
C GLY A 189 -37.50 14.46 33.83
N ALA A 190 -36.59 13.93 33.00
CA ALA A 190 -35.21 14.42 33.02
C ALA A 190 -35.24 15.96 32.90
N TYR A 191 -34.66 16.69 33.86
CA TYR A 191 -34.73 18.17 33.93
C TYR A 191 -36.11 18.78 34.22
N ARG A 192 -37.16 18.02 34.57
CA ARG A 192 -38.52 18.55 34.78
C ARG A 192 -38.64 19.57 35.91
N SER A 193 -37.70 19.57 36.86
CA SER A 193 -37.59 20.59 37.91
C SER A 193 -37.03 21.92 37.41
N LEU A 194 -36.48 21.97 36.19
CA LEU A 194 -35.90 23.16 35.60
C LEU A 194 -36.90 23.85 34.66
N PRO A 195 -36.78 25.16 34.42
CA PRO A 195 -37.59 25.87 33.44
C PRO A 195 -37.37 25.29 32.04
N TRP A 196 -38.43 25.23 31.23
CA TRP A 196 -38.39 24.63 29.89
C TRP A 196 -37.23 25.15 29.00
N PRO A 197 -36.88 26.46 28.99
CA PRO A 197 -35.72 26.94 28.22
C PRO A 197 -34.40 26.26 28.63
N CYS A 198 -34.20 26.00 29.92
CA CYS A 198 -33.04 25.27 30.42
C CYS A 198 -33.10 23.79 30.04
N GLN A 199 -34.27 23.16 30.10
CA GLN A 199 -34.45 21.77 29.66
C GLN A 199 -34.06 21.61 28.19
N ALA A 200 -34.52 22.52 27.32
CA ALA A 200 -34.22 22.49 25.90
C ALA A 200 -32.71 22.59 25.63
N LEU A 201 -32.02 23.53 26.29
CA LEU A 201 -30.56 23.70 26.15
C LEU A 201 -29.78 22.49 26.67
N LEU A 202 -30.16 21.95 27.83
CA LEU A 202 -29.45 20.80 28.44
C LEU A 202 -29.70 19.50 27.66
N LEU A 203 -30.93 19.26 27.19
CA LEU A 203 -31.25 18.10 26.36
C LEU A 203 -30.52 18.16 25.01
N ALA A 204 -30.48 19.33 24.37
CA ALA A 204 -29.70 19.56 23.17
C ALA A 204 -28.21 19.29 23.39
N ARG A 205 -27.66 19.77 24.52
CA ARG A 205 -26.27 19.53 24.90
C ARG A 205 -25.98 18.06 25.14
N GLN A 206 -26.86 17.35 25.85
CA GLN A 206 -26.71 15.91 26.11
C GLN A 206 -26.66 15.10 24.81
N LEU A 207 -27.58 15.38 23.87
CA LEU A 207 -27.61 14.70 22.58
C LEU A 207 -26.43 15.08 21.68
N ALA A 208 -26.05 16.35 21.69
CA ALA A 208 -24.87 16.84 20.98
C ALA A 208 -23.57 16.22 21.50
N ALA A 209 -23.45 15.96 22.81
CA ALA A 209 -22.30 15.33 23.43
C ALA A 209 -22.27 13.80 23.24
N GLY A 210 -23.44 13.16 23.09
CA GLY A 210 -23.57 11.71 22.91
C GLY A 210 -23.41 11.21 21.47
N LYS A 211 -23.90 9.98 21.23
CA LYS A 211 -23.86 9.28 19.93
C LYS A 211 -24.44 10.07 18.75
N PRO A 212 -25.53 10.87 18.91
CA PRO A 212 -26.05 11.66 17.80
C PRO A 212 -25.07 12.71 17.29
N GLY A 213 -24.39 13.41 18.20
CA GLY A 213 -23.33 14.33 17.81
C GLY A 213 -22.08 13.64 17.25
N GLU A 214 -21.76 12.42 17.69
CA GLU A 214 -20.69 11.61 17.09
C GLU A 214 -21.03 11.21 15.65
N HIS A 215 -22.24 10.71 15.43
CA HIS A 215 -22.74 10.39 14.10
C HIS A 215 -22.71 11.62 13.18
N GLU A 216 -23.25 12.75 13.64
CA GLU A 216 -23.21 14.01 12.87
C GLU A 216 -21.77 14.46 12.57
N SER A 217 -20.83 14.27 13.51
CA SER A 217 -19.42 14.60 13.28
C SER A 217 -18.76 13.69 12.24
N ALA A 218 -19.17 12.43 12.16
CA ALA A 218 -18.61 11.45 11.23
C ALA A 218 -19.23 11.53 9.84
N THR A 219 -20.54 11.77 9.74
CA THR A 219 -21.29 11.69 8.47
C THR A 219 -21.73 13.05 7.93
N GLY A 220 -21.74 14.09 8.77
CA GLY A 220 -22.31 15.40 8.43
C GLY A 220 -23.85 15.45 8.50
N ASP A 221 -24.51 14.33 8.80
CA ASP A 221 -25.98 14.24 8.86
C ASP A 221 -26.53 14.96 10.11
N ARG A 222 -27.45 15.91 9.88
CA ARG A 222 -28.06 16.77 10.90
C ARG A 222 -29.49 16.38 11.27
N GLN A 223 -30.01 15.25 10.79
CA GLN A 223 -31.41 14.83 11.01
C GLN A 223 -31.83 14.81 12.49
N TRP A 224 -30.93 14.46 13.41
CA TRP A 224 -31.26 14.43 14.83
C TRP A 224 -31.59 15.82 15.39
N ARG A 225 -31.02 16.90 14.81
CA ARG A 225 -31.28 18.27 15.24
C ARG A 225 -32.72 18.68 14.95
N GLU A 226 -33.15 18.42 13.72
CA GLU A 226 -34.52 18.71 13.26
C GLU A 226 -35.53 17.93 14.09
N ARG A 227 -35.29 16.62 14.26
CA ARG A 227 -36.13 15.78 15.10
C ARG A 227 -36.22 16.29 16.53
N LEU A 228 -35.09 16.62 17.17
CA LEU A 228 -35.11 17.16 18.53
C LEU A 228 -35.89 18.47 18.60
N ALA A 229 -35.74 19.35 17.62
CA ALA A 229 -36.45 20.61 17.57
C ALA A 229 -37.97 20.40 17.50
N ASP A 230 -38.43 19.46 16.68
CA ASP A 230 -39.84 19.11 16.58
C ASP A 230 -40.38 18.52 17.90
N GLU A 231 -39.61 17.63 18.54
CA GLU A 231 -40.00 17.02 19.83
C GLU A 231 -40.07 18.05 20.97
N LEU A 232 -39.18 19.06 20.97
CA LEU A 232 -39.18 20.18 21.91
C LEU A 232 -40.39 21.09 21.70
N LEU A 233 -40.73 21.40 20.45
CA LEU A 233 -41.88 22.24 20.10
C LEU A 233 -43.23 21.53 20.33
N ALA A 234 -43.25 20.20 20.33
CA ALA A 234 -44.44 19.39 20.62
C ALA A 234 -44.67 19.17 22.13
N ASP A 235 -43.76 19.63 22.99
CA ASP A 235 -43.83 19.39 24.43
C ASP A 235 -44.90 20.25 25.14
N ALA A 236 -45.50 19.68 26.18
CA ALA A 236 -46.53 20.36 26.96
C ALA A 236 -45.96 21.56 27.74
N GLY A 237 -44.73 21.47 28.24
CA GLY A 237 -44.07 22.56 28.97
C GLY A 237 -43.80 23.78 28.07
N TYR A 238 -43.58 23.57 26.77
CA TYR A 238 -43.56 24.66 25.81
C TYR A 238 -44.94 25.33 25.67
N GLY A 239 -46.02 24.55 25.65
CA GLY A 239 -47.39 25.06 25.59
C GLY A 239 -47.73 25.96 26.79
N GLU A 240 -47.34 25.55 27.99
CA GLU A 240 -47.51 26.33 29.22
C GLU A 240 -46.71 27.64 29.18
N LEU A 241 -45.41 27.57 28.85
CA LEU A 241 -44.54 28.74 28.69
C LEU A 241 -45.10 29.73 27.65
N ARG A 242 -45.62 29.21 26.54
CA ARG A 242 -46.19 29.99 25.45
C ARG A 242 -47.39 30.81 25.90
N GLU A 243 -48.28 30.22 26.70
CA GLU A 243 -49.44 30.92 27.24
C GLU A 243 -49.02 31.94 28.33
N GLU A 244 -48.09 31.57 29.21
CA GLU A 244 -47.61 32.45 30.29
C GLU A 244 -46.94 33.73 29.75
N LEU A 245 -46.07 33.59 28.75
CA LEU A 245 -45.33 34.71 28.16
C LEU A 245 -46.02 35.32 26.95
N GLY A 246 -47.18 34.81 26.53
CA GLY A 246 -47.85 35.23 25.29
C GLY A 246 -46.97 35.04 24.04
N TRP A 247 -46.10 34.02 24.03
CA TRP A 247 -45.06 33.82 23.02
C TRP A 247 -45.60 33.27 21.70
N ARG A 248 -46.43 34.07 21.00
CA ARG A 248 -47.03 33.68 19.71
C ARG A 248 -46.19 34.08 18.51
N GLU A 249 -45.48 35.19 18.62
CA GLU A 249 -44.64 35.74 17.57
C GLU A 249 -43.19 35.85 18.04
N ARG A 250 -42.64 37.06 18.16
CA ARG A 250 -41.25 37.26 18.58
C ARG A 250 -41.21 37.75 20.03
N LEU A 251 -40.50 37.00 20.87
CA LEU A 251 -40.28 37.37 22.26
C LEU A 251 -38.84 37.85 22.43
N PRO A 252 -38.59 38.99 23.10
CA PRO A 252 -37.24 39.41 23.46
C PRO A 252 -36.57 38.37 24.35
N LEU A 253 -35.29 38.07 24.09
CA LEU A 253 -34.50 37.15 24.93
C LEU A 253 -34.52 37.56 26.42
N ALA A 254 -34.56 38.87 26.72
CA ALA A 254 -34.63 39.36 28.09
C ALA A 254 -35.87 38.84 28.85
N ALA A 255 -37.03 38.72 28.19
CA ALA A 255 -38.23 38.20 28.82
C ALA A 255 -38.11 36.69 29.15
N LEU A 256 -37.47 35.91 28.28
CA LEU A 256 -37.16 34.50 28.54
C LEU A 256 -36.19 34.34 29.71
N LEU A 257 -35.17 35.19 29.79
CA LEU A 257 -34.20 35.19 30.89
C LEU A 257 -34.85 35.58 32.21
N SER A 258 -35.71 36.60 32.23
CA SER A 258 -36.50 36.97 33.42
C SER A 258 -37.38 35.82 33.89
N HIS A 259 -38.12 35.17 32.98
CA HIS A 259 -38.92 33.99 33.33
C HIS A 259 -38.05 32.87 33.91
N THR A 260 -36.88 32.61 33.31
CA THR A 260 -35.94 31.59 33.79
C THR A 260 -35.42 31.89 35.20
N LEU A 261 -35.11 33.16 35.49
CA LEU A 261 -34.67 33.60 36.83
C LEU A 261 -35.78 33.46 37.88
N ALA A 262 -37.01 33.82 37.52
CA ALA A 262 -38.17 33.71 38.40
C ALA A 262 -38.51 32.25 38.73
N ALA A 263 -38.40 31.36 37.74
CA ALA A 263 -38.69 29.94 37.88
C ALA A 263 -37.56 29.15 38.59
N LEU A 264 -36.36 29.71 38.71
CA LEU A 264 -35.24 29.15 39.49
C LEU A 264 -34.86 30.08 40.64
N PRO A 265 -35.57 30.06 41.79
CA PRO A 265 -35.23 30.96 42.91
C PRO A 265 -33.99 30.52 43.68
N GLY A 266 -33.63 29.23 43.64
CA GLY A 266 -32.49 28.67 44.37
C GLY A 266 -31.13 29.12 43.83
N THR A 267 -30.27 29.64 44.70
CA THR A 267 -28.90 30.05 44.31
C THR A 267 -28.06 28.87 43.84
N GLU A 268 -28.16 27.71 44.51
CA GLU A 268 -27.44 26.49 44.12
C GLU A 268 -27.93 25.96 42.76
N ASP A 269 -29.24 25.94 42.53
CA ASP A 269 -29.81 25.50 41.26
C ASP A 269 -29.37 26.40 40.09
N ARG A 270 -29.36 27.73 40.31
CA ARG A 270 -28.86 28.71 39.32
C ARG A 270 -27.40 28.43 38.97
N LEU A 271 -26.53 28.21 39.96
CA LEU A 271 -25.11 27.93 39.73
C LEU A 271 -24.92 26.59 39.01
N MET A 272 -25.61 25.53 39.45
CA MET A 272 -25.55 24.22 38.81
C MET A 272 -25.93 24.32 37.32
N VAL A 273 -27.04 24.96 36.99
CA VAL A 273 -27.48 25.11 35.60
C VAL A 273 -26.50 25.99 34.82
N ALA A 274 -25.99 27.07 35.41
CA ALA A 274 -24.98 27.92 34.79
C ALA A 274 -23.72 27.13 34.41
N GLU A 275 -23.18 26.32 35.33
CA GLU A 275 -22.01 25.47 35.10
C GLU A 275 -22.25 24.43 34.02
N LEU A 276 -23.42 23.76 34.04
CA LEU A 276 -23.80 22.79 33.01
C LEU A 276 -23.89 23.42 31.61
N LEU A 277 -24.33 24.68 31.52
CA LEU A 277 -24.36 25.44 30.28
C LEU A 277 -22.98 26.00 29.87
N GLY A 278 -21.99 25.94 30.77
CA GLY A 278 -20.61 26.32 30.49
C GLY A 278 -20.15 27.63 31.11
N ALA A 279 -20.86 28.17 32.11
CA ALA A 279 -20.33 29.22 32.96
C ALA A 279 -19.01 28.75 33.62
N GLY A 280 -18.06 29.67 33.78
CA GLY A 280 -16.75 29.36 34.36
C GLY A 280 -15.77 28.60 33.45
N LEU A 281 -16.17 28.11 32.27
CA LEU A 281 -15.22 27.50 31.34
C LEU A 281 -14.29 28.57 30.74
N PRO A 282 -12.99 28.28 30.57
CA PRO A 282 -12.08 29.20 29.89
C PRO A 282 -12.42 29.28 28.39
N PRO A 283 -12.17 30.41 27.69
CA PRO A 283 -12.55 30.61 26.28
C PRO A 283 -12.07 29.50 25.35
N GLU A 284 -10.93 28.87 25.66
CA GLU A 284 -10.33 27.78 24.89
C GLU A 284 -11.03 26.43 25.06
N LEU A 285 -11.84 26.27 26.12
CA LEU A 285 -12.71 25.12 26.36
C LEU A 285 -14.17 25.46 26.11
N ARG A 286 -14.52 26.75 26.07
CA ARG A 286 -15.82 27.20 25.59
C ARG A 286 -15.97 26.69 24.16
N PRO A 287 -17.09 26.03 23.87
CA PRO A 287 -17.48 25.85 22.50
C PRO A 287 -17.61 27.20 21.78
N PRO A 288 -17.41 27.26 20.44
CA PRO A 288 -17.67 28.46 19.64
C PRO A 288 -19.19 28.70 19.64
N HIS A 289 -19.67 29.20 20.76
CA HIS A 289 -21.07 29.37 21.04
C HIS A 289 -21.57 30.59 20.29
N THR A 290 -22.73 30.45 19.67
CA THR A 290 -23.65 31.57 19.59
C THR A 290 -24.13 31.94 21.00
N PRO A 291 -24.67 33.13 21.24
CA PRO A 291 -24.78 33.65 22.60
C PRO A 291 -25.92 33.08 23.44
N LEU A 292 -26.71 32.10 22.99
CA LEU A 292 -27.95 31.75 23.71
C LEU A 292 -27.68 31.02 25.03
N ALA A 293 -26.90 29.94 25.01
CA ALA A 293 -26.55 29.21 26.22
C ALA A 293 -25.60 30.04 27.10
N LEU A 294 -24.68 30.77 26.48
CA LEU A 294 -23.70 31.58 27.21
C LEU A 294 -24.35 32.76 27.95
N VAL A 295 -25.26 33.52 27.30
CA VAL A 295 -26.02 34.58 27.98
C VAL A 295 -26.86 33.99 29.10
N THR A 296 -27.50 32.84 28.87
CA THR A 296 -28.32 32.16 29.89
C THR A 296 -27.45 31.76 31.09
N ALA A 297 -26.31 31.13 30.84
CA ALA A 297 -25.36 30.71 31.87
C ALA A 297 -24.85 31.90 32.70
N ARG A 298 -24.44 32.99 32.04
CA ARG A 298 -23.95 34.20 32.72
C ARG A 298 -25.04 34.92 33.51
N THR A 299 -26.26 34.96 32.97
CA THR A 299 -27.40 35.55 33.68
C THR A 299 -27.65 34.81 35.00
N LEU A 300 -27.64 33.47 34.95
CA LEU A 300 -27.81 32.62 36.13
C LEU A 300 -26.64 32.76 37.12
N GLU A 301 -25.40 32.78 36.63
CA GLU A 301 -24.19 32.98 37.45
C GLU A 301 -24.19 34.32 38.18
N LEU A 302 -24.51 35.42 37.47
CA LEU A 302 -24.58 36.76 38.07
C LEU A 302 -25.73 36.85 39.07
N ALA A 303 -26.91 36.32 38.74
CA ALA A 303 -28.06 36.32 39.66
C ALA A 303 -27.83 35.48 40.92
N ALA A 304 -26.97 34.46 40.86
CA ALA A 304 -26.57 33.69 42.03
C ALA A 304 -25.52 34.43 42.88
N ARG A 305 -24.56 35.12 42.24
CA ARG A 305 -23.50 35.86 42.95
C ARG A 305 -23.96 37.19 43.53
N ARG A 306 -25.00 37.80 42.96
CA ARG A 306 -25.49 39.14 43.32
C ARG A 306 -27.02 39.13 43.46
N PRO A 307 -27.56 38.44 44.48
CA PRO A 307 -29.01 38.29 44.63
C PRO A 307 -29.74 39.60 44.95
N GLU A 308 -29.04 40.63 45.45
CA GLU A 308 -29.61 41.94 45.79
C GLU A 308 -29.78 42.86 44.56
N GLU A 309 -29.17 42.52 43.44
CA GLU A 309 -29.18 43.35 42.24
C GLU A 309 -30.49 43.17 41.44
N GLN A 310 -30.98 44.25 40.83
CA GLN A 310 -32.23 44.18 40.04
C GLN A 310 -32.05 43.25 38.83
N GLU A 311 -33.02 42.36 38.60
CA GLU A 311 -32.98 41.37 37.51
C GLU A 311 -32.70 42.00 36.14
N GLY A 312 -33.32 43.15 35.86
CA GLY A 312 -33.10 43.88 34.60
C GLY A 312 -31.65 44.31 34.41
N HIS A 313 -30.94 44.67 35.49
CA HIS A 313 -29.52 45.02 35.44
C HIS A 313 -28.65 43.78 35.19
N ILE A 314 -28.94 42.68 35.90
CA ILE A 314 -28.22 41.39 35.74
C ILE A 314 -28.33 40.90 34.28
N ILE A 315 -29.54 40.88 33.72
CA ILE A 315 -29.79 40.43 32.35
C ILE A 315 -29.10 41.36 31.34
N HIS A 316 -29.14 42.67 31.58
CA HIS A 316 -28.46 43.63 30.71
C HIS A 316 -26.94 43.41 30.72
N GLN A 317 -26.33 43.27 31.90
CA GLN A 317 -24.89 43.02 32.03
C GLN A 317 -24.49 41.69 31.38
N ALA A 318 -25.18 40.59 31.68
CA ALA A 318 -24.88 39.29 31.09
C ALA A 318 -24.91 39.32 29.55
N ARG A 319 -25.86 40.07 28.98
CA ARG A 319 -25.95 40.29 27.52
C ARG A 319 -24.79 41.11 26.99
N GLN A 320 -24.43 42.21 27.64
CA GLN A 320 -23.29 43.04 27.24
C GLN A 320 -21.99 42.23 27.24
N ASP A 321 -21.68 41.56 28.36
CA ASP A 321 -20.46 40.76 28.51
C ASP A 321 -20.38 39.66 27.45
N THR A 322 -21.52 39.05 27.09
CA THR A 322 -21.53 37.98 26.08
C THR A 322 -21.43 38.53 24.66
N PHE A 323 -22.00 39.71 24.39
CA PHE A 323 -21.98 40.32 23.05
C PHE A 323 -20.62 40.92 22.68
N GLU A 324 -19.76 41.17 23.66
CA GLU A 324 -18.34 41.46 23.40
C GLU A 324 -17.59 40.23 22.88
N GLU A 325 -18.03 39.02 23.26
CA GLU A 325 -17.39 37.76 22.88
C GLU A 325 -18.00 37.11 21.62
N CYS A 326 -19.25 37.41 21.30
CA CYS A 326 -20.00 36.74 20.22
C CYS A 326 -20.23 37.64 18.99
N LEU A 327 -19.99 37.10 17.79
CA LEU A 327 -20.18 37.78 16.50
C LEU A 327 -21.66 38.04 16.13
N ARG A 328 -22.61 37.26 16.68
CA ARG A 328 -24.05 37.38 16.43
C ARG A 328 -24.80 37.72 17.70
N ARG A 329 -25.79 38.61 17.61
CA ARG A 329 -26.63 39.05 18.73
C ARG A 329 -28.08 38.56 18.58
N PRO A 330 -28.63 37.78 19.53
CA PRO A 330 -30.02 37.39 19.56
C PRO A 330 -30.87 38.62 19.83
N GLY A 331 -31.73 38.92 18.86
CA GLY A 331 -32.84 39.85 19.02
C GLY A 331 -34.06 39.16 19.60
N ALA A 332 -35.24 39.71 19.30
CA ALA A 332 -36.48 39.00 19.53
C ALA A 332 -36.58 37.80 18.57
N MET A 333 -36.99 36.65 19.09
CA MET A 333 -37.03 35.40 18.34
C MET A 333 -38.37 34.70 18.47
N THR A 334 -38.75 33.99 17.41
CA THR A 334 -39.87 33.05 17.48
C THR A 334 -39.51 31.83 18.31
N PRO A 335 -40.50 31.06 18.80
CA PRO A 335 -40.22 29.82 19.51
C PRO A 335 -39.41 28.83 18.67
N GLN A 336 -39.72 28.74 17.38
CA GLN A 336 -39.00 27.89 16.43
C GLN A 336 -37.57 28.35 16.23
N GLU A 337 -37.35 29.66 16.13
CA GLU A 337 -36.01 30.26 16.07
C GLU A 337 -35.23 29.95 17.36
N PHE A 338 -35.83 30.08 18.53
CA PHE A 338 -35.19 29.76 19.81
C PHE A 338 -34.76 28.29 19.87
N VAL A 339 -35.67 27.35 19.59
CA VAL A 339 -35.38 25.91 19.71
C VAL A 339 -34.31 25.50 18.71
N ARG A 340 -34.44 25.88 17.44
CA ARG A 340 -33.45 25.55 16.42
C ARG A 340 -32.09 26.12 16.78
N TRP A 341 -32.06 27.37 17.25
CA TRP A 341 -30.81 27.99 17.65
C TRP A 341 -30.19 27.29 18.87
N ALA A 342 -30.98 26.95 19.89
CA ALA A 342 -30.52 26.18 21.04
C ALA A 342 -29.88 24.85 20.61
N VAL A 343 -30.55 24.10 19.73
CA VAL A 343 -30.06 22.81 19.22
C VAL A 343 -28.80 22.99 18.38
N ASP A 344 -28.80 23.91 17.43
CA ASP A 344 -27.67 24.18 16.55
C ASP A 344 -26.44 24.63 17.33
N GLU A 345 -26.64 25.53 18.29
CA GLU A 345 -25.58 26.03 19.15
C GLU A 345 -24.90 24.91 19.93
N GLN A 346 -25.68 24.02 20.57
CA GLN A 346 -25.11 22.91 21.34
C GLN A 346 -24.44 21.86 20.44
N ALA A 347 -24.99 21.63 19.25
CA ALA A 347 -24.45 20.68 18.29
C ALA A 347 -23.13 21.16 17.66
N ASP A 348 -23.07 22.43 17.24
CA ASP A 348 -21.85 23.05 16.72
C ASP A 348 -20.79 23.18 17.82
N ALA A 349 -21.23 23.46 19.04
CA ALA A 349 -20.39 23.45 20.22
C ALA A 349 -19.68 22.11 20.42
N ALA A 350 -20.43 21.01 20.42
CA ALA A 350 -19.88 19.68 20.59
C ALA A 350 -19.00 19.26 19.41
N ARG A 351 -19.37 19.59 18.17
CA ARG A 351 -18.54 19.35 16.97
C ARG A 351 -17.17 20.03 17.09
N ALA A 352 -17.15 21.31 17.48
CA ALA A 352 -15.90 22.05 17.63
C ALA A 352 -15.03 21.51 18.79
N ALA A 353 -15.65 21.04 19.88
CA ALA A 353 -14.94 20.36 20.95
C ALA A 353 -14.26 19.07 20.44
N ARG A 354 -14.97 18.22 19.68
CA ARG A 354 -14.40 17.02 19.06
C ARG A 354 -13.26 17.34 18.08
N GLY A 355 -13.43 18.39 17.27
CA GLY A 355 -12.40 18.85 16.33
C GLY A 355 -11.09 19.29 17.01
N ARG A 356 -11.15 19.85 18.23
CA ARG A 356 -9.96 20.19 19.03
C ARG A 356 -9.23 18.94 19.52
N ILE A 357 -9.98 17.94 20.00
CA ILE A 357 -9.43 16.65 20.47
C ILE A 357 -8.75 15.91 19.32
N GLY A 358 -9.39 15.84 18.14
CA GLY A 358 -8.83 15.17 16.95
C GLY A 358 -7.57 15.83 16.38
N ARG A 359 -7.31 17.11 16.71
CA ARG A 359 -6.08 17.84 16.31
C ARG A 359 -4.95 17.73 17.33
N GLY A 360 -5.07 16.89 18.37
CA GLY A 360 -4.02 16.69 19.35
C GLY A 360 -3.85 17.84 20.35
N LEU A 361 -4.82 18.76 20.45
CA LEU A 361 -4.88 19.72 21.54
C LEU A 361 -5.38 18.98 22.79
N ALA A 362 -4.46 18.36 23.52
CA ALA A 362 -4.70 17.96 24.90
C ALA A 362 -5.23 19.18 25.69
N PRO A 363 -6.16 19.00 26.63
CA PRO A 363 -6.70 20.11 27.43
C PRO A 363 -5.55 20.70 28.26
N GLY A 364 -5.02 21.85 27.82
CA GLY A 364 -3.88 22.54 28.44
C GLY A 364 -2.71 22.89 27.50
N GLY A 365 -2.71 22.45 26.24
CA GLY A 365 -1.66 22.80 25.28
C GLY A 365 -1.82 24.22 24.71
N ARG A 366 -0.96 25.17 25.12
CA ARG A 366 -0.75 26.42 24.37
C ARG A 366 -0.03 26.09 23.05
N GLY A 367 -0.65 26.43 21.91
CA GLY A 367 -0.04 26.43 20.57
C GLY A 367 -0.95 25.72 19.56
N ALA A 368 -1.33 26.27 18.41
CA ALA A 368 -0.67 27.26 17.58
C ALA A 368 -1.70 28.16 16.88
N LEU A 369 -1.29 29.41 16.61
CA LEU A 369 -1.99 30.34 15.73
C LEU A 369 -2.07 29.79 14.28
N PRO A 370 -3.08 30.17 13.48
CA PRO A 370 -3.25 29.65 12.14
C PRO A 370 -2.12 30.15 11.21
N VAL A 371 -1.59 29.22 10.42
CA VAL A 371 -0.67 29.50 9.30
C VAL A 371 -1.38 30.39 8.30
N ALA A 372 -0.71 31.50 7.96
CA ALA A 372 -1.16 32.52 7.03
C ALA A 372 -1.46 31.95 5.62
N GLU A 373 -2.47 32.56 5.01
CA GLU A 373 -2.88 32.38 3.62
C GLU A 373 -1.70 32.53 2.64
N LEU A 374 -1.53 31.56 1.75
CA LEU A 374 -0.79 31.74 0.50
C LEU A 374 -1.79 32.23 -0.56
N PRO A 375 -1.48 33.32 -1.29
CA PRO A 375 -2.37 33.82 -2.34
C PRO A 375 -2.34 32.87 -3.56
N PRO A 376 -3.46 32.73 -4.30
CA PRO A 376 -3.51 31.90 -5.49
C PRO A 376 -2.68 32.51 -6.62
N GLN A 377 -1.80 31.68 -7.19
CA GLN A 377 -0.99 31.99 -8.36
C GLN A 377 -1.89 32.24 -9.58
N SER A 378 -1.65 33.37 -10.22
CA SER A 378 -2.19 33.80 -11.51
C SER A 378 -1.91 32.79 -12.62
N GLN A 379 -2.95 32.18 -13.18
CA GLN A 379 -2.88 31.42 -14.43
C GLN A 379 -3.12 32.36 -15.62
N HIS A 380 -2.14 32.42 -16.52
CA HIS A 380 -2.24 32.99 -17.86
C HIS A 380 -3.17 32.14 -18.74
N PRO A 381 -4.06 32.74 -19.57
CA PRO A 381 -4.78 32.00 -20.59
C PRO A 381 -3.96 31.93 -21.90
N ALA A 382 -3.73 30.71 -22.39
CA ALA A 382 -3.27 30.46 -23.74
C ALA A 382 -4.41 30.73 -24.74
N ARG A 383 -4.23 31.77 -25.56
CA ARG A 383 -5.04 32.03 -26.76
C ARG A 383 -4.67 31.01 -27.84
N LEU A 384 -5.62 30.16 -28.23
CA LEU A 384 -5.58 29.47 -29.52
C LEU A 384 -6.50 30.22 -30.49
N ALA A 385 -5.89 30.66 -31.58
CA ALA A 385 -6.51 31.33 -32.71
C ALA A 385 -6.75 30.32 -33.82
N THR A 386 -7.93 30.36 -34.44
CA THR A 386 -8.22 29.88 -35.81
C THR A 386 -9.59 30.40 -36.27
N PRO A 387 -9.89 30.44 -37.58
CA PRO A 387 -9.87 31.69 -38.32
C PRO A 387 -11.23 32.07 -38.93
N ALA A 388 -11.22 33.25 -39.55
CA ALA A 388 -12.29 33.83 -40.33
C ALA A 388 -12.83 32.91 -41.44
N THR A 389 -14.15 32.90 -41.57
CA THR A 389 -14.85 32.69 -42.83
C THR A 389 -15.78 33.86 -43.07
N GLU A 390 -15.48 34.58 -44.15
CA GLU A 390 -16.36 35.51 -44.84
C GLU A 390 -17.54 34.76 -45.49
N GLU A 391 -18.62 35.51 -45.71
CA GLU A 391 -19.80 35.32 -46.60
C GLU A 391 -21.07 35.59 -45.79
N GLY A 392 -21.99 36.48 -46.13
CA GLY A 392 -22.24 37.23 -47.35
C GLY A 392 -23.76 37.48 -47.43
N VAL A 393 -24.15 38.76 -47.53
CA VAL A 393 -25.27 39.23 -48.35
C VAL A 393 -26.64 38.52 -48.20
N ARG A 394 -27.52 39.04 -47.34
CA ARG A 394 -28.81 39.71 -47.69
C ARG A 394 -29.62 40.08 -46.46
#